data_AF-A0A1K2HX57-F1
#
_entry.id   AF-A0A1K2HX57-F1
#
_cell.length_a   1.000
_cell.length_b   1.000
_cell.length_c   1.000
_cell.angle_alpha   90.00
_cell.angle_beta   90.00
_cell.angle_gamma   90.00
#
_symmetry.space_group_name_H-M   'P 1'
#
loop_
_entity.id
_entity.type
_entity.pdbx_description
1 polymer ?
#
loop_
_entity_poly.entity_id
_entity_poly.type
_entity_poly.pdbx_seq_one_letter_code
_entity_poly.pdbx_strand_id
1 'polypeptide(L)'
;MAGQTDGPPKRKPWFFDGATGREFTAPNTGDEMKAAIDRIGFEAEHFPDWVIDDGPYGGLAITLSLIDRDWSKPTVLLAKTEHGEARIVAEADPSGFVRISVDWQGGPVLTAFLDRPYEQYELWPPHAEGDCEAPGHVGKRLSWVGFDAAAWPVLKPLANPYGGLTLREKDQEIVHLPDAAAPDR
;
A
#
# COMPACT_ATOMS: atom_id res chain seq x y z
N MET A 1 -17.50 1.66 22.71
CA MET A 1 -17.52 0.68 21.61
C MET A 1 -16.36 -0.26 21.84
N ALA A 2 -16.62 -1.57 21.93
CA ALA A 2 -15.57 -2.54 22.15
C ALA A 2 -14.69 -2.59 20.90
N GLY A 3 -13.40 -2.27 21.05
CA GLY A 3 -12.43 -2.36 19.97
C GLY A 3 -12.36 -3.81 19.50
N GLN A 4 -12.84 -4.06 18.29
CA GLN A 4 -12.54 -5.30 17.60
C GLN A 4 -11.03 -5.32 17.45
N THR A 5 -10.34 -6.20 18.16
CA THR A 5 -8.91 -6.39 17.99
C THR A 5 -8.71 -6.95 16.58
N ASP A 6 -8.29 -6.08 15.67
CA ASP A 6 -7.84 -6.47 14.33
C ASP A 6 -6.62 -7.37 14.51
N GLY A 7 -6.85 -8.67 14.40
CA GLY A 7 -5.82 -9.70 14.50
C GLY A 7 -5.28 -10.03 13.11
N PRO A 8 -4.05 -10.57 13.05
CA PRO A 8 -3.43 -10.95 11.79
C PRO A 8 -4.26 -12.03 11.08
N PRO A 9 -4.02 -12.25 9.77
CA PRO A 9 -4.58 -13.38 9.05
C PRO A 9 -4.31 -14.69 9.78
N LYS A 10 -5.24 -15.64 9.72
CA LYS A 10 -5.11 -16.98 10.31
C LYS A 10 -4.26 -17.91 9.44
N ARG A 11 -3.16 -17.37 8.90
CA ARG A 11 -2.14 -18.07 8.10
C ARG A 11 -0.76 -17.54 8.48
N LYS A 12 0.29 -18.25 8.05
CA LYS A 12 1.65 -17.72 8.18
C LYS A 12 1.92 -16.70 7.06
N PRO A 13 2.70 -15.65 7.33
CA PRO A 13 3.20 -14.78 6.28
C PRO A 13 4.21 -15.54 5.43
N TRP A 14 4.29 -15.18 4.16
CA TRP A 14 5.30 -15.67 3.23
C TRP A 14 6.00 -14.48 2.56
N PHE A 15 7.31 -14.38 2.74
CA PHE A 15 8.17 -13.46 2.00
C PHE A 15 9.13 -14.22 1.10
N PHE A 16 9.19 -13.82 -0.17
CA PHE A 16 10.17 -14.32 -1.14
C PHE A 16 11.19 -13.23 -1.46
N ASP A 17 12.46 -13.56 -1.31
CA ASP A 17 13.57 -12.72 -1.75
C ASP A 17 13.91 -13.06 -3.21
N GLY A 18 13.49 -12.20 -4.13
CA GLY A 18 13.77 -12.35 -5.56
C GLY A 18 15.25 -12.24 -5.95
N ALA A 19 16.11 -11.69 -5.09
CA ALA A 19 17.55 -11.61 -5.35
C ALA A 19 18.28 -12.92 -5.01
N THR A 20 17.86 -13.60 -3.94
CA THR A 20 18.51 -14.85 -3.48
C THR A 20 17.71 -16.11 -3.75
N GLY A 21 16.44 -15.99 -4.14
CA GLY A 21 15.50 -17.10 -4.30
C GLY A 21 15.07 -17.75 -2.99
N ARG A 22 15.34 -17.10 -1.84
CA ARG A 22 15.01 -17.64 -0.51
C ARG A 22 13.58 -17.30 -0.11
N GLU A 23 13.02 -18.17 0.71
CA GLU A 23 11.68 -18.04 1.27
C GLU A 23 11.75 -17.92 2.79
N PHE A 24 10.95 -17.01 3.33
CA PHE A 24 10.89 -16.72 4.75
C PHE A 24 9.44 -16.81 5.23
N THR A 25 9.24 -17.53 6.32
CA THR A 25 7.96 -17.61 7.03
C THR A 25 8.18 -17.34 8.51
N ALA A 26 7.12 -16.98 9.24
CA ALA A 26 7.23 -16.71 10.67
C ALA A 26 7.84 -17.92 11.42
N PRO A 27 8.78 -17.68 12.36
CA PRO A 27 9.15 -16.40 12.95
C PRO A 27 10.31 -15.64 12.26
N ASN A 28 10.79 -16.10 11.10
CA ASN A 28 12.03 -15.61 10.48
C ASN A 28 11.82 -14.52 9.41
N THR A 29 10.75 -13.71 9.51
CA THR A 29 10.41 -12.67 8.51
C THR A 29 10.91 -11.28 8.86
N GLY A 30 11.64 -11.13 9.98
CA GLY A 30 12.01 -9.82 10.55
C GLY A 30 12.69 -8.86 9.56
N ASP A 31 13.67 -9.33 8.81
CA ASP A 31 14.41 -8.48 7.87
C ASP A 31 13.60 -8.20 6.59
N GLU A 32 12.78 -9.14 6.13
CA GLU A 32 11.88 -8.95 4.99
C GLU A 32 10.76 -7.95 5.29
N MET A 33 10.21 -7.98 6.51
CA MET A 33 9.24 -6.97 6.96
C MET A 33 9.86 -5.58 6.97
N LYS A 34 11.08 -5.42 7.49
CA LYS A 34 11.80 -4.13 7.48
C LYS A 34 12.01 -3.66 6.04
N ALA A 35 12.53 -4.52 5.18
CA ALA A 35 12.75 -4.21 3.77
C ALA A 35 11.46 -3.76 3.07
N ALA A 36 10.32 -4.41 3.35
CA ALA A 36 9.02 -4.01 2.82
C ALA A 36 8.57 -2.64 3.34
N ILE A 37 8.71 -2.37 4.64
CA ILE A 37 8.37 -1.08 5.27
C ILE A 37 9.25 0.05 4.68
N ASP A 38 10.56 -0.19 4.57
CA ASP A 38 11.50 0.78 4.00
C ASP A 38 11.22 1.05 2.52
N ARG A 39 10.80 0.03 1.79
CA ARG A 39 10.39 0.14 0.39
C ARG A 39 9.12 1.00 0.24
N ILE A 40 8.13 0.81 1.11
CA ILE A 40 6.91 1.64 1.15
C ILE A 40 7.28 3.12 1.39
N GLY A 41 8.14 3.40 2.38
CA GLY A 41 8.59 4.75 2.68
C GLY A 41 9.36 5.39 1.51
N PHE A 42 10.29 4.63 0.91
CA PHE A 42 11.06 5.09 -0.25
C PHE A 42 10.16 5.44 -1.44
N GLU A 43 9.21 4.57 -1.78
CA GLU A 43 8.32 4.78 -2.94
C GLU A 43 7.37 5.95 -2.71
N ALA A 44 6.83 6.12 -1.50
CA ALA A 44 6.00 7.28 -1.16
C ALA A 44 6.78 8.61 -1.21
N GLU A 45 8.09 8.59 -0.97
CA GLU A 45 8.97 9.77 -1.06
C GLU A 45 9.29 10.16 -2.52
N HIS A 46 9.52 9.16 -3.39
CA HIS A 46 9.99 9.39 -4.76
C HIS A 46 8.87 9.43 -5.80
N PHE A 47 7.76 8.73 -5.53
CA PHE A 47 6.59 8.62 -6.39
C PHE A 47 5.31 8.95 -5.59
N PRO A 48 5.20 10.19 -5.08
CA PRO A 48 4.14 10.55 -4.14
C PRO A 48 2.77 10.72 -4.81
N ASP A 49 2.71 10.90 -6.14
CA ASP A 49 1.48 11.25 -6.84
C ASP A 49 0.77 10.00 -7.37
N TRP A 50 -0.45 9.80 -6.90
CA TRP A 50 -1.30 8.65 -7.17
C TRP A 50 -2.68 9.09 -7.64
N VAL A 51 -3.41 8.18 -8.25
CA VAL A 51 -4.77 8.40 -8.74
C VAL A 51 -5.62 7.14 -8.54
N ILE A 52 -6.89 7.32 -8.17
CA ILE A 52 -7.90 6.24 -8.25
C ILE A 52 -8.24 6.01 -9.71
N ASP A 53 -8.12 4.78 -10.20
CA ASP A 53 -8.21 4.49 -11.63
C ASP A 53 -9.65 4.63 -12.17
N ASP A 54 -10.63 4.08 -11.45
CA ASP A 54 -12.04 4.04 -11.88
C ASP A 54 -13.04 4.10 -10.71
N GLY A 55 -14.33 3.92 -11.01
CA GLY A 55 -15.41 3.99 -10.02
C GLY A 55 -15.91 5.43 -9.74
N PRO A 56 -16.70 5.63 -8.66
CA PRO A 56 -17.31 6.93 -8.34
C PRO A 56 -16.30 8.06 -8.10
N TYR A 57 -15.05 7.69 -7.76
CA TYR A 57 -13.94 8.61 -7.50
C TYR A 57 -12.80 8.43 -8.51
N GLY A 58 -13.05 7.82 -9.67
CA GLY A 58 -12.05 7.69 -10.72
C GLY A 58 -11.47 9.06 -11.12
N GLY A 59 -10.14 9.14 -11.19
CA GLY A 59 -9.41 10.38 -11.41
C GLY A 59 -9.09 11.19 -10.14
N LEU A 60 -9.57 10.78 -8.96
CA LEU A 60 -9.23 11.44 -7.71
C LEU A 60 -7.73 11.34 -7.44
N ALA A 61 -7.07 12.50 -7.39
CA ALA A 61 -5.64 12.60 -7.10
C ALA A 61 -5.37 12.42 -5.60
N ILE A 62 -4.32 11.66 -5.30
CA ILE A 62 -3.80 11.41 -3.97
C ILE A 62 -2.32 11.77 -3.98
N THR A 63 -1.89 12.64 -3.07
CA THR A 63 -0.45 12.93 -2.87
C THR A 63 -0.01 12.37 -1.54
N LEU A 64 1.00 11.51 -1.56
CA LEU A 64 1.63 10.95 -0.37
C LEU A 64 2.72 11.90 0.15
N SER A 65 2.90 11.92 1.46
CA SER A 65 4.01 12.61 2.12
C SER A 65 4.54 11.73 3.22
N LEU A 66 5.83 11.44 3.18
CA LEU A 66 6.54 10.74 4.25
C LEU A 66 6.71 11.68 5.44
N ILE A 67 6.12 11.32 6.59
CA ILE A 67 6.14 12.15 7.79
C ILE A 67 7.29 11.77 8.72
N ASP A 68 7.55 10.47 8.86
CA ASP A 68 8.65 9.95 9.67
C ASP A 68 9.25 8.72 8.98
N ARG A 69 10.58 8.71 8.89
CA ARG A 69 11.39 7.58 8.40
C ARG A 69 12.50 7.33 9.39
N ASP A 70 12.17 6.57 10.41
CA ASP A 70 13.15 6.00 11.32
C ASP A 70 13.10 4.48 11.15
N TRP A 71 14.23 3.89 10.76
CA TRP A 71 14.40 2.46 10.48
C TRP A 71 14.12 1.56 11.70
N SER A 72 14.01 2.17 12.90
CA SER A 72 13.60 1.51 14.14
C SER A 72 12.13 1.70 14.51
N LYS A 73 11.38 2.47 13.71
CA LYS A 73 9.99 2.86 13.96
C LYS A 73 9.07 2.46 12.81
N PRO A 74 7.74 2.52 13.02
CA PRO A 74 6.77 2.49 11.93
C PRO A 74 7.06 3.57 10.87
N THR A 75 6.89 3.22 9.59
CA THR A 75 6.82 4.22 8.53
C THR A 75 5.46 4.90 8.59
N VAL A 76 5.45 6.24 8.61
CA VAL A 76 4.23 7.04 8.69
C VAL A 76 4.10 7.90 7.44
N LEU A 77 3.02 7.70 6.69
CA LEU A 77 2.66 8.49 5.53
C LEU A 77 1.41 9.31 5.82
N LEU A 78 1.31 10.46 5.16
CA LEU A 78 0.10 11.26 5.05
C LEU A 78 -0.35 11.21 3.59
N ALA A 79 -1.55 10.70 3.33
CA ALA A 79 -2.19 10.73 2.03
C ALA A 79 -3.16 11.90 1.98
N LYS A 80 -2.96 12.81 1.03
CA LYS A 80 -3.78 14.03 0.86
C LYS A 80 -4.64 13.92 -0.38
N THR A 81 -5.89 14.34 -0.25
CA THR A 81 -6.86 14.47 -1.35
C THR A 81 -7.60 15.79 -1.21
N GLU A 82 -8.42 16.15 -2.19
CA GLU A 82 -9.35 17.29 -2.06
C GLU A 82 -10.41 17.09 -0.96
N HIS A 83 -10.62 15.85 -0.49
CA HIS A 83 -11.62 15.50 0.53
C HIS A 83 -11.04 15.43 1.95
N GLY A 84 -9.73 15.58 2.11
CA GLY A 84 -9.06 15.54 3.41
C GLY A 84 -7.79 14.71 3.42
N GLU A 85 -7.33 14.38 4.62
CA GLU A 85 -6.06 13.70 4.86
C GLU A 85 -6.26 12.36 5.58
N ALA A 86 -5.55 11.33 5.11
CA ALA A 86 -5.45 10.01 5.74
C ALA A 86 -4.04 9.82 6.29
N ARG A 87 -3.93 9.31 7.51
CA ARG A 87 -2.65 8.86 8.06
C ARG A 87 -2.51 7.37 7.85
N ILE A 88 -1.44 6.95 7.19
CA ILE A 88 -1.12 5.54 6.91
C ILE A 88 0.12 5.17 7.73
N VAL A 89 0.06 4.05 8.43
CA VAL A 89 1.17 3.50 9.22
C VAL A 89 1.50 2.10 8.73
N ALA A 90 2.76 1.87 8.38
CA ALA A 90 3.29 0.54 8.10
C ALA A 90 4.29 0.15 9.19
N GLU A 91 4.07 -0.98 9.85
CA GLU A 91 4.92 -1.47 10.95
C GLU A 91 5.05 -2.98 10.99
N ALA A 92 6.10 -3.48 11.63
CA ALA A 92 6.30 -4.92 11.81
C ALA A 92 5.33 -5.45 12.87
N ASP A 93 4.55 -6.47 12.54
CA ASP A 93 3.66 -7.15 13.47
C ASP A 93 4.34 -8.41 14.06
N PRO A 94 4.13 -8.73 15.36
CA PRO A 94 4.69 -9.95 15.97
C PRO A 94 4.31 -11.27 15.30
N SER A 95 3.23 -11.30 14.51
CA SER A 95 2.84 -12.45 13.69
C SER A 95 3.77 -12.71 12.50
N GLY A 96 4.63 -11.74 12.17
CA GLY A 96 5.56 -11.78 11.05
C GLY A 96 5.03 -11.15 9.76
N PHE A 97 3.85 -10.54 9.78
CA PHE A 97 3.32 -9.69 8.71
C PHE A 97 3.76 -8.23 8.91
N VAL A 98 3.72 -7.44 7.84
CA VAL A 98 3.69 -5.97 7.98
C VAL A 98 2.24 -5.54 8.21
N ARG A 99 1.94 -4.90 9.32
CA ARG A 99 0.62 -4.30 9.55
C ARG A 99 0.57 -2.91 8.92
N ILE A 100 -0.47 -2.67 8.13
CA ILE A 100 -0.80 -1.37 7.55
C ILE A 100 -2.11 -0.90 8.17
N SER A 101 -2.08 0.24 8.84
CA SER A 101 -3.26 0.88 9.44
C SER A 101 -3.50 2.25 8.82
N VAL A 102 -4.76 2.57 8.55
CA VAL A 102 -5.19 3.83 7.97
C VAL A 102 -6.18 4.51 8.91
N ASP A 103 -5.86 5.73 9.31
CA ASP A 103 -6.76 6.63 10.02
C ASP A 103 -7.22 7.74 9.07
N TRP A 104 -8.52 7.99 9.02
CA TRP A 104 -9.10 9.10 8.26
C TRP A 104 -9.81 10.05 9.22
N GLN A 105 -9.51 11.35 9.14
CA GLN A 105 -10.11 12.38 10.00
C GLN A 105 -10.05 12.05 11.51
N GLY A 106 -8.96 11.38 11.94
CA GLY A 106 -8.72 11.04 13.34
C GLY A 106 -9.39 9.76 13.85
N GLY A 107 -9.96 8.94 12.97
CA GLY A 107 -10.51 7.62 13.31
C GLY A 107 -9.96 6.49 12.44
N PRO A 108 -9.77 5.29 12.99
CA PRO A 108 -9.31 4.13 12.22
C PRO A 108 -10.37 3.73 11.19
N VAL A 109 -9.96 3.54 9.94
CA VAL A 109 -10.86 3.16 8.84
C VAL A 109 -10.50 1.84 8.20
N LEU A 110 -9.21 1.49 8.14
CA LEU A 110 -8.76 0.28 7.47
C LEU A 110 -7.51 -0.29 8.15
N THR A 111 -7.51 -1.61 8.34
CA THR A 111 -6.31 -2.38 8.68
C THR A 111 -6.11 -3.44 7.59
N ALA A 112 -4.86 -3.62 7.18
CA ALA A 112 -4.43 -4.69 6.29
C ALA A 112 -3.11 -5.29 6.80
N PHE A 113 -2.87 -6.54 6.43
CA PHE A 113 -1.64 -7.26 6.74
C PHE A 113 -0.96 -7.64 5.43
N LEU A 114 0.31 -7.28 5.30
CA LEU A 114 1.09 -7.43 4.09
C LEU A 114 2.13 -8.53 4.24
N ASP A 115 2.15 -9.42 3.25
CA ASP A 115 3.27 -10.31 2.96
C ASP A 115 3.64 -10.22 1.46
N ARG A 116 4.58 -11.04 0.99
CA ARG A 116 5.10 -10.98 -0.37
C ARG A 116 5.45 -12.37 -0.91
N PRO A 117 4.45 -13.21 -1.22
CA PRO A 117 4.71 -14.45 -1.92
C PRO A 117 5.16 -14.11 -3.35
N TYR A 118 6.38 -14.52 -3.70
CA TYR A 118 6.99 -14.25 -5.00
C TYR A 118 7.26 -12.76 -5.27
N GLU A 119 6.80 -12.24 -6.42
CA GLU A 119 7.22 -10.92 -6.90
C GLU A 119 6.32 -9.78 -6.43
N GLN A 120 5.06 -10.05 -6.12
CA GLN A 120 4.05 -9.06 -5.73
C GLN A 120 3.82 -9.07 -4.22
N TYR A 121 3.35 -7.94 -3.70
CA TYR A 121 2.89 -7.88 -2.32
C TYR A 121 1.41 -8.25 -2.26
N GLU A 122 1.05 -8.97 -1.23
CA GLU A 122 -0.32 -9.36 -0.95
C GLU A 122 -0.82 -8.62 0.28
N LEU A 123 -2.08 -8.24 0.26
CA LEU A 123 -2.77 -7.54 1.35
C LEU A 123 -3.93 -8.39 1.82
N TRP A 124 -4.00 -8.57 3.13
CA TRP A 124 -4.98 -9.42 3.79
C TRP A 124 -5.80 -8.62 4.79
N PRO A 125 -7.14 -8.79 4.83
CA PRO A 125 -7.94 -8.20 5.89
C PRO A 125 -7.65 -8.88 7.23
N PRO A 126 -8.02 -8.24 8.35
CA PRO A 126 -7.90 -8.84 9.67
C PRO A 126 -8.62 -10.19 9.72
N HIS A 127 -8.00 -11.17 10.39
CA HIS A 127 -8.54 -12.52 10.58
C HIS A 127 -8.84 -13.31 9.30
N ALA A 128 -8.34 -12.87 8.13
CA ALA A 128 -8.51 -13.59 6.87
C ALA A 128 -8.09 -15.06 7.01
N GLU A 129 -8.86 -15.97 6.41
CA GLU A 129 -8.61 -17.40 6.44
C GLU A 129 -8.16 -17.91 5.06
N GLY A 130 -7.34 -18.95 5.05
CA GLY A 130 -7.10 -19.79 3.88
C GLY A 130 -5.80 -19.55 3.10
N ASP A 131 -5.60 -20.44 2.13
CA ASP A 131 -4.50 -20.47 1.15
C ASP A 131 -4.95 -19.90 -0.21
N CYS A 132 -6.02 -19.09 -0.24
CA CYS A 132 -6.55 -18.51 -1.47
C CYS A 132 -5.68 -17.35 -1.97
N GLU A 133 -6.07 -16.77 -3.11
CA GLU A 133 -5.52 -15.49 -3.55
C GLU A 133 -5.87 -14.39 -2.54
N ALA A 134 -4.92 -13.49 -2.28
CA ALA A 134 -5.16 -12.36 -1.41
C ALA A 134 -6.24 -11.45 -2.00
N PRO A 135 -7.15 -10.90 -1.20
CA PRO A 135 -8.15 -9.98 -1.73
C PRO A 135 -7.57 -8.60 -2.09
N GLY A 136 -6.30 -8.32 -1.73
CA GLY A 136 -5.62 -7.11 -2.15
C GLY A 136 -4.19 -7.39 -2.61
N HIS A 137 -3.71 -6.59 -3.54
CA HIS A 137 -2.41 -6.76 -4.18
C HIS A 137 -1.72 -5.43 -4.39
N VAL A 138 -0.39 -5.42 -4.28
CA VAL A 138 0.45 -4.31 -4.68
C VAL A 138 1.46 -4.80 -5.71
N GLY A 139 1.58 -4.04 -6.80
CA GLY A 139 2.53 -4.37 -7.86
C GLY A 139 3.96 -4.49 -7.36
N LYS A 140 4.80 -5.29 -8.03
CA LYS A 140 6.22 -5.51 -7.71
C LYS A 140 7.01 -4.22 -7.46
N ARG A 141 6.69 -3.16 -8.21
CA ARG A 141 7.36 -1.86 -8.13
C ARG A 141 6.71 -0.91 -7.13
N LEU A 142 5.60 -1.29 -6.51
CA LEU A 142 4.70 -0.43 -5.74
C LEU A 142 4.11 0.73 -6.56
N SER A 143 3.87 0.52 -7.85
CA SER A 143 3.28 1.55 -8.74
C SER A 143 1.76 1.42 -8.91
N TRP A 144 1.14 0.40 -8.30
CA TRP A 144 -0.30 0.22 -8.24
C TRP A 144 -0.69 -0.64 -7.04
N VAL A 145 -1.90 -0.42 -6.52
CA VAL A 145 -2.53 -1.25 -5.49
C VAL A 145 -3.98 -1.52 -5.89
N GLY A 146 -4.42 -2.76 -5.69
CA GLY A 146 -5.78 -3.22 -5.94
C GLY A 146 -6.40 -3.85 -4.69
N PHE A 147 -7.70 -3.68 -4.52
CA PHE A 147 -8.49 -4.28 -3.44
C PHE A 147 -9.81 -4.84 -3.98
N ASP A 148 -10.24 -5.99 -3.45
CA ASP A 148 -11.61 -6.47 -3.53
C ASP A 148 -12.44 -5.87 -2.36
N ALA A 149 -13.42 -5.04 -2.69
CA ALA A 149 -14.27 -4.39 -1.69
C ALA A 149 -15.23 -5.35 -0.97
N ALA A 150 -15.38 -6.59 -1.45
CA ALA A 150 -16.10 -7.63 -0.71
C ALA A 150 -15.34 -8.00 0.58
N ALA A 151 -14.01 -8.02 0.53
CA ALA A 151 -13.15 -8.33 1.68
C ALA A 151 -12.94 -7.13 2.62
N TRP A 152 -13.01 -5.90 2.10
CA TRP A 152 -13.02 -4.67 2.90
C TRP A 152 -14.30 -3.87 2.67
N PRO A 153 -15.38 -4.12 3.44
CA PRO A 153 -16.64 -3.43 3.28
C PRO A 153 -16.55 -1.89 3.36
N VAL A 154 -15.56 -1.36 4.08
CA VAL A 154 -15.28 0.09 4.17
C VAL A 154 -14.91 0.71 2.82
N LEU A 155 -14.36 -0.08 1.89
CA LEU A 155 -13.97 0.38 0.55
C LEU A 155 -15.12 0.37 -0.46
N LYS A 156 -16.28 -0.23 -0.13
CA LYS A 156 -17.42 -0.32 -1.05
C LYS A 156 -17.88 1.02 -1.65
N PRO A 157 -17.87 2.15 -0.92
CA PRO A 157 -18.23 3.44 -1.50
C PRO A 157 -17.23 3.95 -2.56
N LEU A 158 -16.00 3.44 -2.54
CA LEU A 158 -14.92 3.80 -3.48
C LEU A 158 -14.83 2.83 -4.65
N ALA A 159 -15.41 1.64 -4.52
CA ALA A 159 -15.29 0.56 -5.47
C ALA A 159 -15.99 0.87 -6.81
N ASN A 160 -15.41 0.36 -7.88
CA ASN A 160 -15.98 0.37 -9.21
C ASN A 160 -17.20 -0.60 -9.32
N PRO A 161 -17.94 -0.59 -10.44
CA PRO A 161 -19.12 -1.44 -10.61
C PRO A 161 -18.86 -2.96 -10.53
N TYR A 162 -17.60 -3.38 -10.62
CA TYR A 162 -17.19 -4.79 -10.50
C TYR A 162 -16.78 -5.17 -9.06
N GLY A 163 -16.85 -4.24 -8.11
CA GLY A 163 -16.49 -4.47 -6.71
C GLY A 163 -15.00 -4.30 -6.41
N GLY A 164 -14.19 -3.85 -7.36
CA GLY A 164 -12.77 -3.59 -7.16
C GLY A 164 -12.48 -2.11 -6.85
N LEU A 165 -11.37 -1.85 -6.17
CA LEU A 165 -10.76 -0.52 -6.06
C LEU A 165 -9.31 -0.62 -6.53
N THR A 166 -8.92 0.21 -7.49
CA THR A 166 -7.54 0.27 -7.97
C THR A 166 -7.00 1.68 -7.87
N LEU A 167 -5.80 1.81 -7.31
CA LEU A 167 -5.03 3.03 -7.29
C LEU A 167 -3.73 2.77 -8.04
N ARG A 168 -3.23 3.78 -8.75
CA ARG A 168 -1.95 3.70 -9.44
C ARG A 168 -1.16 4.97 -9.28
N GLU A 169 0.15 4.85 -9.41
CA GLU A 169 1.03 5.98 -9.61
C GLU A 169 0.53 6.79 -10.80
N LYS A 170 0.49 8.12 -10.64
CA LYS A 170 0.13 9.02 -11.72
C LYS A 170 1.31 9.11 -12.67
N ASP A 171 1.07 8.79 -13.94
CA ASP A 171 2.10 8.96 -14.98
C ASP A 171 2.62 10.40 -14.95
N GLN A 172 3.92 10.55 -14.75
CA GLN A 172 4.53 11.87 -14.87
C GLN A 172 4.46 12.28 -16.34
N GLU A 173 3.69 13.32 -16.63
CA GLU A 173 3.68 13.95 -17.95
C GLU A 173 5.11 14.39 -18.25
N ILE A 174 5.76 13.74 -19.23
CA ILE A 174 7.05 14.20 -19.73
C ILE A 174 6.77 15.51 -20.47
N VAL A 175 6.96 16.63 -19.77
CA VAL A 175 6.95 17.94 -20.41
C VAL A 175 8.15 17.99 -21.34
N HIS A 176 7.91 17.77 -22.64
CA HIS A 176 8.89 18.12 -23.67
C HIS A 176 9.06 19.64 -23.62
N LEU A 177 10.15 20.10 -23.00
CA LEU A 177 10.61 21.47 -23.16
C LEU A 177 10.80 21.70 -24.67
N PRO A 178 10.17 22.73 -25.26
CA PRO A 178 10.42 23.06 -26.66
C PRO A 178 11.91 23.34 -26.84
N ASP A 179 12.52 22.73 -27.85
CA ASP A 179 13.92 22.97 -28.22
C ASP A 179 14.15 24.48 -28.32
N ALA A 180 15.09 24.99 -27.53
CA ALA A 180 15.50 26.37 -27.61
C ALA A 180 15.96 26.65 -29.05
N ALA A 181 15.25 27.52 -29.75
CA ALA A 181 15.61 27.95 -31.10
C ALA A 181 17.07 28.42 -31.10
N ALA A 182 17.90 27.76 -31.91
CA ALA A 182 19.29 28.16 -32.09
C ALA A 182 19.34 29.61 -32.58
N PRO A 183 20.24 30.46 -32.05
CA PRO A 183 20.37 31.82 -32.52
C PRO A 183 20.84 31.83 -33.98
N ASP A 184 20.09 32.53 -34.82
CA ASP A 184 20.43 32.79 -36.23
C ASP A 184 21.84 33.40 -36.31
N ARG A 185 22.66 32.83 -37.19
CA ARG A 185 24.01 33.33 -37.52
C ARG A 185 23.98 34.38 -38.60
#